data_AF-A0A485KAI6-F1
#
_entry.id   AF-A0A485KAI6-F1
#
_cell.length_a   1.000
_cell.length_b   1.000
_cell.length_c   1.000
_cell.angle_alpha   90.00
_cell.angle_beta   90.00
_cell.angle_gamma   90.00
#
_symmetry.space_group_name_H-M   'P 1'
#
loop_
_entity.id
_entity.type
_entity.pdbx_description
1 polymer ?
#
loop_
_entity_poly.entity_id
_entity_poly.type
_entity_poly.pdbx_seq_one_letter_code
_entity_poly.pdbx_strand_id
1 'polypeptide(L)'
;MHSAAGELPLVSAATASHEDAFAPPHIGDNYLKGVMLDQYNTANRQVLAMAAEIDHLGDAIRAAVRGQRMQEALASNRQRNLRQVDMEAIMEKRDAALTHVILVDPKVAAKFDAFHDTAHPAYRAPGSMDTPASRRHVDDQHRQSDAVEAQIQTLLTQYVHVQGEMEAALAQHDIQSMERLQSDIDELDGQLQTLDARRGAAFVEISLWNAHVRHLVKQFRDEQQRGHEE
;
A
#
# COMPACT_ATOMS: atom_id res chain seq x y z
N MET A 1 -8.49 24.03 -60.11
CA MET A 1 -9.07 23.99 -58.74
C MET A 1 -8.77 22.61 -58.19
N HIS A 2 -7.58 22.40 -57.59
CA HIS A 2 -7.32 22.36 -56.14
C HIS A 2 -8.20 21.36 -55.36
N SER A 3 -7.53 20.28 -54.93
CA SER A 3 -7.66 19.43 -53.73
C SER A 3 -8.91 19.52 -52.84
N ALA A 4 -9.41 18.38 -52.35
CA ALA A 4 -8.83 17.68 -51.22
C ALA A 4 -9.44 16.27 -51.02
N ALA A 5 -8.55 15.29 -50.89
CA ALA A 5 -8.85 13.98 -50.33
C ALA A 5 -9.03 14.14 -48.82
N GLY A 6 -10.11 13.59 -48.27
CA GLY A 6 -10.31 13.46 -46.83
C GLY A 6 -9.82 12.08 -46.40
N GLU A 7 -8.51 11.97 -46.19
CA GLU A 7 -7.88 10.82 -45.55
C GLU A 7 -8.45 10.63 -44.14
N LEU A 8 -8.96 9.42 -43.87
CA LEU A 8 -9.22 8.96 -42.52
C LEU A 8 -7.90 8.98 -41.75
N PRO A 9 -7.86 9.48 -40.51
CA PRO A 9 -6.64 9.48 -39.74
C PRO A 9 -6.25 8.02 -39.46
N LEU A 10 -5.19 7.58 -40.14
CA LEU A 10 -4.33 6.50 -39.69
C LEU A 10 -3.95 6.83 -38.24
N VAL A 11 -4.55 6.10 -37.30
CA VAL A 11 -4.05 6.02 -35.93
C VAL A 11 -2.62 5.54 -36.09
N SER A 12 -1.69 6.49 -35.96
CA SER A 12 -0.27 6.24 -35.92
C SER A 12 -0.09 5.21 -34.82
N ALA A 13 0.25 3.98 -35.22
CA ALA A 13 0.87 3.01 -34.35
C ALA A 13 2.20 3.63 -33.94
N ALA A 14 2.12 4.54 -32.97
CA ALA A 14 3.24 5.00 -32.19
C ALA A 14 3.76 3.74 -31.52
N THR A 15 4.84 3.24 -32.11
CA THR A 15 5.85 2.38 -31.53
C THR A 15 5.66 2.28 -30.01
N ALA A 16 5.02 1.19 -29.58
CA ALA A 16 5.09 0.75 -28.21
C ALA A 16 6.58 0.57 -27.93
N SER A 17 7.16 1.56 -27.26
CA SER A 17 8.50 1.49 -26.70
C SER A 17 8.57 0.18 -25.92
N HIS A 18 9.65 -0.56 -26.16
CA HIS A 18 9.95 -1.88 -25.62
C HIS A 18 10.19 -1.87 -24.09
N GLU A 19 9.61 -0.91 -23.37
CA GLU A 19 9.77 -0.68 -21.93
C GLU A 19 8.50 -1.05 -21.13
N ASP A 20 7.35 -1.30 -21.78
CA ASP A 20 6.08 -1.66 -21.12
C ASP A 20 5.85 -3.18 -20.96
N ALA A 21 6.83 -4.03 -21.28
CA ALA A 21 6.67 -5.49 -21.27
C ALA A 21 6.93 -6.17 -19.92
N PHE A 22 7.36 -5.45 -18.88
CA PHE A 22 7.75 -6.04 -17.60
C PHE A 22 7.19 -5.25 -16.42
N ALA A 23 5.86 -5.09 -16.39
CA ALA A 23 5.21 -4.82 -15.11
C ALA A 23 5.39 -6.08 -14.24
N PRO A 24 6.08 -6.01 -13.09
CA PRO A 24 6.22 -7.16 -12.20
C PRO A 24 4.81 -7.67 -11.86
N PRO A 25 4.60 -8.99 -11.76
CA PRO A 25 3.31 -9.51 -11.35
C PRO A 25 2.99 -8.90 -9.99
N HIS A 26 1.91 -8.10 -9.91
CA HIS A 26 1.29 -7.85 -8.62
C HIS A 26 0.99 -9.22 -8.01
N ILE A 27 1.08 -9.35 -6.69
CA ILE A 27 0.84 -10.63 -6.01
C ILE A 27 -0.65 -10.99 -6.21
N GLY A 28 -0.93 -11.74 -7.28
CA GLY A 28 -2.26 -12.01 -7.85
C GLY A 28 -2.72 -11.02 -8.94
N ASP A 29 -3.65 -11.47 -9.79
CA ASP A 29 -4.15 -10.76 -10.99
C ASP A 29 -5.04 -9.52 -10.72
N ASN A 30 -5.08 -9.00 -9.49
CA ASN A 30 -5.95 -7.88 -9.13
C ASN A 30 -5.25 -6.53 -9.31
N TYR A 31 -5.39 -5.95 -10.51
CA TYR A 31 -4.84 -4.63 -10.83
C TYR A 31 -5.25 -3.52 -9.83
N LEU A 32 -6.53 -3.48 -9.45
CA LEU A 32 -7.03 -2.46 -8.52
C LEU A 32 -6.38 -2.59 -7.14
N LYS A 33 -6.15 -3.83 -6.67
CA LYS A 33 -5.38 -4.08 -5.45
C LYS A 33 -3.97 -3.49 -5.55
N GLY A 34 -3.28 -3.70 -6.67
CA GLY A 34 -1.95 -3.13 -6.93
C GLY A 34 -1.93 -1.62 -6.80
N VAL A 35 -2.81 -0.91 -7.52
CA VAL A 35 -2.90 0.56 -7.48
C VAL A 35 -3.19 1.08 -6.06
N MET A 36 -4.09 0.43 -5.32
CA MET A 36 -4.45 0.84 -3.96
C MET A 36 -3.31 0.56 -2.97
N LEU A 37 -2.56 -0.53 -3.15
CA LEU A 37 -1.36 -0.80 -2.37
C LEU A 37 -0.27 0.25 -2.60
N ASP A 38 -0.05 0.69 -3.83
CA ASP A 38 0.94 1.74 -4.13
C ASP A 38 0.56 3.09 -3.50
N GLN A 39 -0.72 3.45 -3.56
CA GLN A 39 -1.25 4.63 -2.89
C GLN A 39 -1.09 4.53 -1.37
N TYR A 40 -1.45 3.39 -0.79
CA TYR A 40 -1.27 3.12 0.63
C TYR A 40 0.20 3.22 1.04
N ASN A 41 1.10 2.53 0.34
CA ASN A 41 2.53 2.49 0.65
C ASN A 41 3.16 3.89 0.55
N THR A 42 2.77 4.67 -0.46
CA THR A 42 3.23 6.05 -0.63
C THR A 42 2.77 6.94 0.52
N ALA A 43 1.48 6.92 0.84
CA ALA A 43 0.93 7.69 1.95
C ALA A 43 1.52 7.26 3.30
N ASN A 44 1.71 5.95 3.50
CA ASN A 44 2.29 5.40 4.72
C ASN A 44 3.73 5.88 4.94
N ARG A 45 4.59 5.84 3.91
CA ARG A 45 5.95 6.37 4.00
C ARG A 45 5.97 7.87 4.29
N GLN A 46 5.05 8.64 3.70
CA GLN A 46 4.90 10.07 4.00
C GLN A 46 4.52 10.31 5.47
N VAL A 47 3.57 9.54 6.02
CA VAL A 47 3.21 9.64 7.44
C VAL A 47 4.40 9.30 8.34
N LEU A 48 5.14 8.23 8.04
CA LEU A 48 6.33 7.84 8.82
C LEU A 48 7.41 8.93 8.79
N ALA A 49 7.66 9.54 7.63
CA ALA A 49 8.60 10.64 7.49
C ALA A 49 8.14 11.89 8.28
N MET A 50 6.86 12.27 8.15
CA MET A 50 6.31 13.42 8.88
C MET A 50 6.32 13.20 10.40
N ALA A 51 6.05 11.97 10.87
CA ALA A 51 6.15 11.64 12.29
C ALA A 51 7.57 11.85 12.83
N ALA A 52 8.60 11.42 12.09
CA ALA A 52 9.99 11.66 12.45
C ALA A 52 10.34 13.16 12.46
N GLU A 53 9.85 13.95 11.49
CA GLU A 53 10.02 15.40 11.48
C GLU A 53 9.36 16.07 12.71
N ILE A 54 8.15 15.65 13.08
CA ILE A 54 7.41 16.17 14.24
C ILE A 54 8.17 15.88 15.54
N ASP A 55 8.78 14.71 15.66
CA ASP A 55 9.60 14.33 16.81
C ASP A 55 10.88 15.18 16.88
N HIS A 56 11.58 15.35 15.75
CA HIS A 56 12.74 16.24 15.66
C HIS A 56 12.41 17.69 16.03
N LEU A 57 11.27 18.21 15.57
CA LEU A 57 10.78 19.54 15.97
C LEU A 57 10.44 19.59 17.46
N GLY A 58 9.89 18.51 18.03
CA GLY A 58 9.68 18.35 19.47
C GLY A 58 10.97 18.46 20.27
N ASP A 59 12.05 17.82 19.80
CA ASP A 59 13.38 17.92 20.40
C ASP A 59 13.98 19.32 20.29
N ALA A 60 13.84 19.95 19.12
CA ALA A 60 14.30 21.32 18.89
C ALA A 60 13.61 22.32 19.83
N ILE A 61 12.28 22.19 20.03
CA ILE A 61 11.52 23.01 20.98
C ILE A 61 12.08 22.81 22.40
N ARG A 62 12.25 21.55 22.84
CA ARG A 62 12.80 21.24 24.18
C ARG A 62 14.20 21.80 24.37
N ALA A 63 15.04 21.76 23.33
CA ALA A 63 16.40 22.31 23.37
C ALA A 63 16.41 23.85 23.40
N ALA A 64 15.57 24.51 22.59
CA ALA A 64 15.45 25.95 22.54
C ALA A 64 14.88 26.54 23.85
N VAL A 65 13.87 25.90 24.43
CA VAL A 65 13.32 26.28 25.75
C VAL A 65 14.38 26.18 26.85
N ARG A 66 15.14 25.06 26.88
CA ARG A 66 16.26 24.89 27.84
C ARG A 66 17.34 25.95 27.67
N GLY A 67 17.61 26.37 26.43
CA GLY A 67 18.57 27.43 26.11
C GLY A 67 18.00 28.85 26.21
N GLN A 68 16.78 29.05 26.72
CA GLN A 68 16.10 30.35 26.80
C GLN A 68 15.90 31.07 25.45
N ARG A 69 15.96 30.33 24.33
CA ARG A 69 15.78 30.84 22.96
C ARG A 69 14.30 30.76 22.57
N MET A 70 13.46 31.60 23.19
CA MET A 70 12.01 31.49 23.07
C MET A 70 11.48 31.74 21.64
N GLN A 71 12.08 32.66 20.89
CA GLN A 71 11.69 32.91 19.49
C GLN A 71 11.88 31.67 18.61
N GLU A 72 13.01 30.95 18.78
CA GLU A 72 13.26 29.70 18.08
C GLU A 72 12.27 28.60 18.50
N ALA A 73 12.01 28.48 19.80
CA ALA A 73 11.03 27.52 20.31
C ALA A 73 9.63 27.74 19.72
N LEU A 74 9.19 29.00 19.62
CA LEU A 74 7.91 29.37 19.01
C LEU A 74 7.89 29.08 17.51
N ALA A 75 8.98 29.37 16.79
CA ALA A 75 9.09 29.06 15.36
C ALA A 75 9.00 27.55 15.10
N SER A 76 9.76 26.73 15.84
CA SER A 76 9.70 25.27 15.73
C SER A 76 8.34 24.71 16.14
N ASN A 77 7.67 25.29 17.15
CA ASN A 77 6.32 24.88 17.54
C ASN A 77 5.29 25.16 16.43
N ARG A 78 5.36 26.34 15.79
CA ARG A 78 4.49 26.66 14.64
C ARG A 78 4.69 25.66 13.50
N GLN A 79 5.94 25.35 13.16
CA GLN A 79 6.25 24.36 12.13
C GLN A 79 5.74 22.97 12.51
N ARG A 80 5.90 22.57 13.77
CA ARG A 80 5.40 21.28 14.28
C ARG A 80 3.88 21.17 14.12
N ASN A 81 3.14 22.23 14.47
CA ASN A 81 1.68 22.22 14.36
C ASN A 81 1.23 22.15 12.89
N LEU A 82 1.89 22.88 11.98
CA LEU A 82 1.62 22.77 10.54
C LEU A 82 1.85 21.34 10.03
N ARG A 83 2.95 20.71 10.43
CA ARG A 83 3.25 19.32 10.08
C ARG A 83 2.24 18.32 10.62
N GLN A 84 1.70 18.55 11.82
CA GLN A 84 0.64 17.71 12.38
C GLN A 84 -0.63 17.78 11.53
N VAL A 85 -1.04 18.97 11.10
CA VAL A 85 -2.21 19.16 10.22
C VAL A 85 -1.98 18.50 8.85
N ASP A 86 -0.81 18.70 8.24
CA ASP A 86 -0.47 18.05 6.97
C ASP A 86 -0.52 16.51 7.08
N MET A 87 -0.02 15.98 8.21
CA MET A 87 0.03 14.54 8.47
C MET A 87 -1.38 13.94 8.58
N GLU A 88 -2.33 14.62 9.23
CA GLU A 88 -3.73 14.18 9.33
C GLU A 88 -4.34 13.97 7.94
N ALA A 89 -4.13 14.92 7.01
CA ALA A 89 -4.64 14.80 5.64
C ALA A 89 -4.03 13.62 4.85
N ILE A 90 -2.77 13.26 5.12
CA ILE A 90 -2.14 12.08 4.50
C ILE A 90 -2.62 10.79 5.17
N MET A 91 -2.85 10.79 6.48
CA MET A 91 -3.44 9.65 7.19
C MET A 91 -4.82 9.30 6.64
N GLU A 92 -5.65 10.29 6.31
CA GLU A 92 -6.95 10.06 5.66
C GLU A 92 -6.79 9.34 4.31
N LYS A 93 -5.86 9.79 3.46
CA LYS A 93 -5.56 9.12 2.17
C LYS A 93 -5.07 7.69 2.36
N ARG A 94 -4.20 7.48 3.35
CA ARG A 94 -3.67 6.15 3.70
C ARG A 94 -4.81 5.22 4.11
N ASP A 95 -5.70 5.68 4.99
CA ASP A 95 -6.83 4.91 5.50
C ASP A 95 -7.84 4.57 4.38
N ALA A 96 -8.07 5.51 3.45
CA ALA A 96 -8.91 5.28 2.28
C ALA A 96 -8.30 4.21 1.34
N ALA A 97 -7.01 4.33 1.02
CA ALA A 97 -6.33 3.33 0.20
C ALA A 97 -6.33 1.94 0.86
N LEU A 98 -6.03 1.86 2.16
CA LEU A 98 -6.11 0.61 2.93
C LEU A 98 -7.52 0.01 2.89
N THR A 99 -8.55 0.83 3.06
CA THR A 99 -9.94 0.41 2.98
C THR A 99 -10.26 -0.23 1.63
N HIS A 100 -9.83 0.38 0.53
CA HIS A 100 -10.00 -0.21 -0.79
C HIS A 100 -9.28 -1.55 -0.91
N VAL A 101 -8.04 -1.67 -0.40
CA VAL A 101 -7.33 -2.96 -0.41
C VAL A 101 -8.12 -4.05 0.34
N ILE A 102 -8.67 -3.72 1.51
CA ILE A 102 -9.52 -4.65 2.28
C ILE A 102 -10.70 -5.13 1.44
N LEU A 103 -11.36 -4.23 0.70
CA LEU A 103 -12.56 -4.54 -0.08
C LEU A 103 -12.28 -5.35 -1.35
N VAL A 104 -11.15 -5.08 -2.02
CA VAL A 104 -10.85 -5.68 -3.33
C VAL A 104 -10.13 -7.02 -3.24
N ASP A 105 -9.42 -7.29 -2.13
CA ASP A 105 -8.80 -8.58 -1.89
C ASP A 105 -9.78 -9.53 -1.18
N PRO A 106 -10.26 -10.60 -1.85
CA PRO A 106 -11.28 -11.48 -1.27
C PRO A 106 -10.85 -12.17 0.03
N LYS A 107 -9.56 -12.51 0.17
CA LYS A 107 -9.05 -13.18 1.37
C LYS A 107 -9.01 -12.21 2.55
N VAL A 108 -8.63 -10.95 2.28
CA VAL A 108 -8.60 -9.89 3.30
C VAL A 108 -10.03 -9.48 3.67
N ALA A 109 -10.92 -9.31 2.69
CA ALA A 109 -12.34 -9.01 2.90
C ALA A 109 -13.01 -10.08 3.78
N ALA A 110 -12.85 -11.36 3.45
CA ALA A 110 -13.41 -12.46 4.23
C ALA A 110 -12.90 -12.45 5.68
N LYS A 111 -11.61 -12.16 5.88
CA LYS A 111 -11.02 -12.06 7.22
C LYS A 111 -11.51 -10.83 7.98
N PHE A 112 -11.69 -9.71 7.29
CA PHE A 112 -12.31 -8.51 7.85
C PHE A 112 -13.72 -8.83 8.35
N ASP A 113 -14.56 -9.44 7.51
CA ASP A 113 -15.94 -9.79 7.86
C ASP A 113 -15.99 -10.74 9.06
N ALA A 114 -15.16 -11.79 9.03
CA ALA A 114 -15.04 -12.76 10.12
C ALA A 114 -14.65 -12.14 11.48
N PHE A 115 -13.90 -11.04 11.48
CA PHE A 115 -13.45 -10.37 12.70
C PHE A 115 -14.43 -9.29 13.19
N HIS A 116 -15.28 -8.76 12.31
CA HIS A 116 -16.21 -7.67 12.63
C HIS A 116 -17.67 -8.11 12.76
N ASP A 117 -18.01 -9.32 12.32
CA ASP A 117 -19.34 -9.92 12.52
C ASP A 117 -19.47 -10.54 13.92
N THR A 118 -20.39 -10.01 14.73
CA THR A 118 -20.65 -10.49 16.09
C THR A 118 -21.22 -11.91 16.15
N ALA A 119 -21.76 -12.43 15.04
CA ALA A 119 -22.22 -13.81 14.93
C ALA A 119 -21.10 -14.79 14.57
N HIS A 120 -19.93 -14.30 14.15
CA HIS A 120 -18.84 -15.14 13.69
C HIS A 120 -17.91 -15.58 14.84
N PRO A 121 -17.46 -16.85 14.92
CA PRO A 121 -16.60 -17.33 16.02
C PRO A 121 -15.25 -16.61 16.15
N ALA A 122 -14.77 -16.02 15.06
CA ALA A 122 -13.52 -15.27 15.04
C ALA A 122 -13.69 -13.77 15.36
N TYR A 123 -14.91 -13.36 15.76
CA TYR A 123 -15.22 -11.98 16.13
C TYR A 123 -14.22 -11.42 17.14
N ARG A 124 -13.83 -10.16 16.93
CA ARG A 124 -13.03 -9.39 17.86
C ARG A 124 -13.72 -8.06 18.13
N ALA A 125 -13.91 -7.75 19.41
CA ALA A 125 -14.45 -6.46 19.82
C ALA A 125 -13.57 -5.32 19.28
N PRO A 126 -14.14 -4.32 18.58
CA PRO A 126 -13.38 -3.19 18.10
C PRO A 126 -12.67 -2.44 19.24
N GLY A 127 -11.40 -2.13 19.04
CA GLY A 127 -10.62 -1.28 19.92
C GLY A 127 -10.86 0.21 19.67
N SER A 128 -10.28 1.03 20.54
CA SER A 128 -10.22 2.49 20.39
C SER A 128 -8.75 2.96 20.35
N MET A 129 -8.49 4.03 19.60
CA MET A 129 -7.20 4.70 19.53
C MET A 129 -7.05 5.85 20.55
N ASP A 130 -7.87 5.89 21.59
CA ASP A 130 -7.83 6.97 22.59
C ASP A 130 -6.54 6.98 23.42
N THR A 131 -5.92 5.81 23.61
CA THR A 131 -4.70 5.68 24.41
C THR A 131 -3.42 5.78 23.58
N PRO A 132 -2.29 6.24 24.16
CA PRO A 132 -1.00 6.19 23.48
C PRO A 132 -0.54 4.76 23.14
N ALA A 133 -0.94 3.75 23.93
CA ALA A 133 -0.58 2.36 23.67
C ALA A 133 -1.29 1.82 22.41
N SER A 134 -2.59 2.07 22.28
CA SER A 134 -3.37 1.68 21.10
C SER A 134 -2.92 2.40 19.83
N ARG A 135 -2.56 3.70 19.90
CA ARG A 135 -1.99 4.41 18.75
C ARG A 135 -0.66 3.80 18.30
N ARG A 136 0.24 3.53 19.25
CA ARG A 136 1.52 2.86 18.95
C ARG A 136 1.33 1.49 18.31
N HIS A 137 0.36 0.71 18.78
CA HIS A 137 0.05 -0.60 18.17
C HIS A 137 -0.35 -0.46 16.69
N VAL A 138 -1.21 0.51 16.36
CA VAL A 138 -1.60 0.79 14.96
C VAL A 138 -0.39 1.27 14.15
N ASP A 139 0.43 2.16 14.70
CA ASP A 139 1.67 2.62 14.05
C ASP A 139 2.67 1.48 13.83
N ASP A 140 2.77 0.52 14.77
CA ASP A 140 3.58 -0.69 14.63
C ASP A 140 3.07 -1.56 13.46
N GLN A 141 1.76 -1.71 13.30
CA GLN A 141 1.19 -2.43 12.14
C GLN A 141 1.56 -1.74 10.81
N HIS A 142 1.46 -0.40 10.75
CA HIS A 142 1.85 0.35 9.57
C HIS A 142 3.35 0.24 9.25
N ARG A 143 4.22 0.25 10.25
CA ARG A 143 5.66 0.00 10.09
C ARG A 143 5.95 -1.44 9.64
N GLN A 144 5.22 -2.41 10.17
CA GLN A 144 5.33 -3.79 9.73
C GLN A 144 4.91 -3.95 8.27
N SER A 145 3.83 -3.30 7.83
CA SER A 145 3.42 -3.32 6.42
C SER A 145 4.48 -2.73 5.50
N ASP A 146 5.14 -1.63 5.91
CA ASP A 146 6.24 -1.03 5.15
C ASP A 146 7.46 -1.95 5.05
N ALA A 147 7.82 -2.62 6.15
CA ALA A 147 8.90 -3.61 6.15
C ALA A 147 8.58 -4.83 5.26
N VAL A 148 7.33 -5.27 5.24
CA VAL A 148 6.87 -6.35 4.35
C VAL A 148 6.91 -5.90 2.90
N GLU A 149 6.52 -4.67 2.59
CA GLU A 149 6.62 -4.10 1.25
C GLU A 149 8.06 -4.10 0.74
N ALA A 150 9.03 -3.67 1.56
CA ALA A 150 10.43 -3.70 1.19
C ALA A 150 10.93 -5.13 0.86
N GLN A 151 10.46 -6.13 1.59
CA GLN A 151 10.75 -7.54 1.29
C GLN A 151 10.12 -7.98 -0.02
N ILE A 152 8.86 -7.62 -0.27
CA ILE A 152 8.17 -7.91 -1.54
C ILE A 152 8.94 -7.30 -2.71
N GLN A 153 9.34 -6.04 -2.65
CA GLN A 153 10.10 -5.38 -3.72
C GLN A 153 11.45 -6.06 -3.99
N THR A 154 12.10 -6.57 -2.94
CA THR A 154 13.34 -7.36 -3.07
C THR A 154 13.08 -8.66 -3.82
N LEU A 155 12.02 -9.40 -3.46
CA LEU A 155 11.64 -10.65 -4.13
C LEU A 155 11.19 -10.42 -5.57
N LEU A 156 10.44 -9.34 -5.85
CA LEU A 156 10.04 -8.99 -7.22
C LEU A 156 11.25 -8.69 -8.11
N THR A 157 12.29 -8.05 -7.55
CA THR A 157 13.55 -7.83 -8.28
C THR A 157 14.22 -9.16 -8.63
N GLN A 158 14.24 -10.12 -7.69
CA GLN A 158 14.77 -11.47 -7.94
C GLN A 158 13.92 -12.23 -8.96
N TYR A 159 12.61 -12.10 -8.88
CA TYR A 159 11.67 -12.72 -9.80
C TYR A 159 11.92 -12.29 -11.25
N VAL A 160 12.03 -10.98 -11.50
CA VAL A 160 12.36 -10.43 -12.83
C VAL A 160 13.72 -10.94 -13.32
N HIS A 161 14.70 -11.06 -12.43
CA HIS A 161 16.01 -11.62 -12.78
C HIS A 161 15.91 -13.08 -13.24
N VAL A 162 15.23 -13.93 -12.46
CA VAL A 162 15.04 -15.36 -12.80
C VAL A 162 14.23 -15.53 -14.08
N GLN A 163 13.23 -14.68 -14.33
CA GLN A 163 12.50 -14.65 -15.61
C GLN A 163 13.42 -14.36 -16.79
N GLY A 164 14.32 -13.37 -16.66
CA GLY A 164 15.32 -13.09 -17.69
C GLY A 164 16.27 -14.27 -17.94
N GLU A 165 16.68 -15.00 -16.89
CA GLU A 165 17.47 -16.22 -17.04
C GLU A 165 16.68 -17.34 -17.73
N MET A 166 15.38 -17.45 -17.45
CA MET A 166 14.49 -18.43 -18.06
C MET A 166 14.30 -18.17 -19.56
N GLU A 167 14.14 -16.91 -19.97
CA GLU A 167 14.09 -16.51 -21.39
C GLU A 167 15.40 -16.85 -22.10
N ALA A 168 16.55 -16.62 -21.45
CA ALA A 168 17.86 -16.96 -22.00
C ALA A 168 18.06 -18.48 -22.15
N ALA A 169 17.60 -19.28 -21.17
CA ALA A 169 17.63 -20.73 -21.23
C ALA A 169 16.70 -21.28 -22.32
N LEU A 170 15.51 -20.68 -22.48
CA LEU A 170 14.57 -21.00 -23.54
C LEU A 170 15.18 -20.75 -24.93
N ALA A 171 15.87 -19.62 -25.12
CA ALA A 171 16.56 -19.31 -26.37
C ALA A 171 17.69 -20.29 -26.71
N GLN A 172 18.28 -20.94 -25.69
CA GLN A 172 19.34 -21.94 -25.83
C GLN A 172 18.80 -23.38 -25.87
N HIS A 173 17.48 -23.57 -25.77
CA HIS A 173 16.82 -24.87 -25.62
C HIS A 173 17.37 -25.71 -24.44
N ASP A 174 17.83 -25.04 -23.37
CA ASP A 174 18.36 -25.70 -22.17
C ASP A 174 17.21 -26.06 -21.21
N ILE A 175 16.59 -27.20 -21.47
CA ILE A 175 15.43 -27.71 -20.71
C ILE A 175 15.78 -27.91 -19.22
N GLN A 176 17.01 -28.37 -18.90
CA GLN A 176 17.40 -28.62 -17.52
C GLN A 176 17.49 -27.33 -16.71
N SER A 177 18.06 -26.27 -17.30
CA SER A 177 18.09 -24.95 -16.68
C SER A 177 16.69 -24.38 -16.53
N MET A 178 15.80 -24.55 -17.52
CA MET A 178 14.41 -24.09 -17.44
C MET A 178 13.65 -24.76 -16.28
N GLU A 179 13.77 -26.08 -16.11
CA GLU A 179 13.12 -26.82 -15.00
C GLU A 179 13.61 -26.32 -13.63
N ARG A 180 14.92 -26.08 -13.49
CA ARG A 180 15.48 -25.50 -12.26
C ARG A 180 14.95 -24.09 -12.00
N LEU A 181 14.98 -23.22 -13.00
CA LEU A 181 14.51 -21.84 -12.88
C LEU A 181 13.00 -21.76 -12.61
N GLN A 182 12.21 -22.72 -13.11
CA GLN A 182 10.80 -22.82 -12.77
C GLN A 182 10.60 -23.14 -11.29
N SER A 183 11.40 -24.04 -10.72
CA SER A 183 11.38 -24.29 -9.27
C SER A 183 11.74 -23.05 -8.46
N ASP A 184 12.69 -22.23 -8.94
CA ASP A 184 13.08 -20.98 -8.29
C ASP A 184 11.91 -19.96 -8.34
N ILE A 185 11.20 -19.86 -9.47
CA ILE A 185 9.97 -19.04 -9.61
C ILE A 185 8.88 -19.51 -8.65
N ASP A 186 8.61 -20.82 -8.58
CA ASP A 186 7.57 -21.38 -7.71
C ASP A 186 7.86 -21.09 -6.23
N GLU A 187 9.14 -21.12 -5.82
CA GLU A 187 9.55 -20.74 -4.47
C GLU A 187 9.31 -19.24 -4.20
N LEU A 188 9.72 -18.37 -5.13
CA LEU A 188 9.51 -16.92 -5.01
C LEU A 188 8.02 -16.58 -4.91
N ASP A 189 7.17 -17.22 -5.71
CA ASP A 189 5.72 -17.05 -5.65
C ASP A 189 5.14 -17.44 -4.27
N GLY A 190 5.60 -18.57 -3.72
CA GLY A 190 5.20 -18.99 -2.37
C GLY A 190 5.59 -17.98 -1.28
N GLN A 191 6.79 -17.40 -1.39
CA GLN A 191 7.26 -16.36 -0.47
C GLN A 191 6.46 -15.06 -0.62
N LEU A 192 6.21 -14.62 -1.86
CA LEU A 192 5.38 -13.44 -2.16
C LEU A 192 3.97 -13.59 -1.60
N GLN A 193 3.32 -14.73 -1.82
CA GLN A 193 1.98 -15.01 -1.26
C GLN A 193 1.96 -14.97 0.26
N THR A 194 3.02 -15.47 0.92
CA THR A 194 3.15 -15.45 2.38
C THR A 194 3.28 -14.03 2.91
N LEU A 195 4.10 -13.20 2.26
CA LEU A 195 4.27 -11.79 2.62
C LEU A 195 2.98 -10.99 2.40
N ASP A 196 2.29 -11.22 1.29
CA ASP A 196 1.02 -10.56 0.99
C ASP A 196 -0.06 -10.92 2.01
N ALA A 197 -0.16 -12.20 2.41
CA ALA A 197 -1.05 -12.63 3.47
C ALA A 197 -0.72 -11.99 4.83
N ARG A 198 0.58 -11.84 5.15
CA ARG A 198 1.04 -11.15 6.37
C ARG A 198 0.66 -9.67 6.35
N ARG A 199 0.80 -8.99 5.20
CA ARG A 199 0.37 -7.61 5.01
C ARG A 199 -1.15 -7.46 5.16
N GLY A 200 -1.92 -8.33 4.50
CA GLY A 200 -3.38 -8.37 4.62
C GLY A 200 -3.85 -8.58 6.06
N ALA A 201 -3.16 -9.44 6.83
CA ALA A 201 -3.44 -9.62 8.26
C ALA A 201 -3.22 -8.33 9.07
N ALA A 202 -2.18 -7.56 8.77
CA ALA A 202 -1.92 -6.27 9.42
C ALA A 202 -3.00 -5.24 9.09
N PHE A 203 -3.52 -5.21 7.86
CA PHE A 203 -4.63 -4.31 7.47
C PHE A 203 -5.92 -4.63 8.22
N VAL A 204 -6.25 -5.91 8.37
CA VAL A 204 -7.40 -6.31 9.19
C VAL A 204 -7.18 -5.92 10.66
N GLU A 205 -5.98 -6.11 11.19
CA GLU A 205 -5.67 -5.68 12.56
C GLU A 205 -5.81 -4.16 12.73
N ILE A 206 -5.30 -3.36 11.78
CA ILE A 206 -5.50 -1.89 11.79
C ILE A 206 -6.98 -1.55 11.84
N SER A 207 -7.82 -2.22 11.04
CA SER A 207 -9.25 -1.94 11.02
C SER A 207 -9.97 -2.25 12.35
N LEU A 208 -9.47 -3.17 13.18
CA LEU A 208 -10.02 -3.43 14.51
C LEU A 208 -9.86 -2.24 15.46
N TRP A 209 -8.78 -1.48 15.32
CA TRP A 209 -8.47 -0.35 16.20
C TRP A 209 -8.88 0.99 15.59
N ASN A 210 -8.78 1.14 14.27
CA ASN A 210 -9.09 2.37 13.56
C ASN A 210 -10.58 2.44 13.14
N ALA A 211 -11.36 3.24 13.87
CA ALA A 211 -12.78 3.43 13.59
C ALA A 211 -13.05 4.09 12.23
N HIS A 212 -12.14 4.94 11.75
CA HIS A 212 -12.29 5.62 10.47
C HIS A 212 -12.25 4.61 9.31
N VAL A 213 -11.30 3.66 9.33
CA VAL A 213 -11.23 2.57 8.35
C VAL A 213 -12.53 1.74 8.34
N ARG A 214 -13.06 1.38 9.52
CA ARG A 214 -14.34 0.65 9.58
C ARG A 214 -15.51 1.44 9.01
N HIS A 215 -15.54 2.75 9.28
CA HIS A 215 -16.56 3.64 8.74
C HIS A 215 -16.49 3.71 7.22
N LEU A 216 -15.29 3.89 6.65
CA LEU A 216 -15.07 3.91 5.21
C LEU A 216 -15.48 2.58 4.55
N VAL A 217 -15.11 1.43 5.14
CA VAL A 217 -15.52 0.11 4.63
C VAL A 217 -17.04 0.02 4.52
N LYS A 218 -17.76 0.46 5.57
CA LYS A 218 -19.23 0.49 5.56
C LYS A 218 -19.76 1.44 4.49
N GLN A 219 -19.24 2.66 4.43
CA GLN A 219 -19.67 3.67 3.46
C GLN A 219 -19.53 3.16 2.02
N PHE A 220 -18.38 2.59 1.65
CA PHE A 220 -18.15 2.07 0.31
C PHE A 220 -19.11 0.92 -0.03
N ARG A 221 -19.39 0.02 0.92
CA ARG A 221 -20.38 -1.07 0.71
C ARG A 221 -21.79 -0.53 0.50
N ASP A 222 -22.20 0.46 1.30
CA ASP A 222 -23.51 1.11 1.19
C ASP A 222 -23.65 1.87 -0.14
N GLU A 223 -22.56 2.43 -0.68
CA GLU A 223 -22.52 3.09 -1.99
C GLU A 223 -22.63 2.09 -3.15
N GLN A 224 -21.93 0.95 -3.07
CA GLN A 224 -22.05 -0.10 -4.09
C GLN A 224 -23.46 -0.68 -4.16
N GLN A 225 -24.12 -0.87 -3.01
CA GLN A 225 -25.51 -1.37 -2.97
C GLN A 225 -26.49 -0.39 -3.63
N ARG A 226 -26.34 0.92 -3.36
CA ARG A 226 -27.18 1.96 -3.97
C ARG A 226 -26.99 2.06 -5.48
N GLY A 227 -25.76 1.90 -5.98
CA GLY A 227 -25.48 1.90 -7.42
C GLY A 227 -26.02 0.69 -8.20
N HIS A 228 -26.50 -0.35 -7.51
CA HIS A 228 -27.17 -1.51 -8.13
C HIS A 228 -28.70 -1.42 -8.11
N GLU A 229 -29.27 -0.43 -7.42
CA GLU A 229 -30.71 -0.19 -7.32
C GLU A 229 -31.21 0.89 -8.31
N GLU A 230 -30.30 1.58 -9.00
CA GLU A 230 -30.57 2.55 -10.09
C GLU A 230 -30.40 1.92 -11.48
#